data_AF-A0A961UMP5-F1
#
_entry.id   AF-A0A961UMP5-F1
#
_cell.length_a   1.000
_cell.length_b   1.000
_cell.length_c   1.000
_cell.angle_alpha   90.00
_cell.angle_beta   90.00
_cell.angle_gamma   90.00
#
_symmetry.space_group_name_H-M   'P 1'
#
loop_
_entity.id
_entity.type
_entity.pdbx_description
1 polymer ?
#
loop_
_entity_poly.entity_id
_entity_poly.type
_entity_poly.pdbx_seq_one_letter_code
_entity_poly.pdbx_strand_id
1 'polypeptide(L)'
;MRKLMLAGTVAVASLAGTSGLQAQDRIEIGTLTCEVAGGTGFIFGSSKSLDCVFERAEGPDERYRGSINKFGIDIGATTRGVMVWGVLAPTSNLPNGVLNGTYGGVSGEATVGLGVGANALIGGSSRSIVLQPLSVSGQEGLNIAVGVAELRLTDSY
;
A
#
# COMPACT_ATOMS: atom_id res chain seq x y z
N MET A 1 1.14 -33.56 66.56
CA MET A 1 2.53 -33.44 66.06
C MET A 1 2.49 -32.72 64.72
N ARG A 2 3.00 -31.48 64.65
CA ARG A 2 3.07 -30.66 63.43
C ARG A 2 4.21 -31.21 62.54
N LYS A 3 3.91 -31.64 61.32
CA LYS A 3 4.91 -31.81 60.26
C LYS A 3 4.71 -30.72 59.21
N LEU A 4 5.57 -29.71 59.27
CA LEU A 4 5.86 -28.78 58.18
C LEU A 4 6.84 -29.48 57.25
N MET A 5 6.54 -29.66 55.94
CA MET A 5 7.57 -29.78 54.90
C MET A 5 7.10 -29.22 53.55
N LEU A 6 7.64 -28.02 53.26
CA LEU A 6 8.15 -27.45 52.03
C LEU A 6 7.35 -27.56 50.72
N ALA A 7 6.86 -26.39 50.28
CA ALA A 7 6.46 -26.08 48.92
C ALA A 7 7.67 -26.07 47.97
N GLY A 8 7.54 -26.73 46.83
CA GLY A 8 8.45 -26.61 45.69
C GLY A 8 7.70 -26.12 44.47
N THR A 9 7.56 -24.80 44.32
CA THR A 9 7.06 -24.19 43.08
C THR A 9 8.21 -24.05 42.10
N VAL A 10 8.27 -24.95 41.11
CA VAL A 10 9.11 -24.77 39.93
C VAL A 10 8.45 -23.72 39.04
N ALA A 11 8.94 -22.49 39.08
CA ALA A 11 8.55 -21.46 38.13
C ALA A 11 9.28 -21.71 36.80
N VAL A 12 8.58 -22.30 35.84
CA VAL A 12 9.06 -22.41 34.46
C VAL A 12 8.94 -21.03 33.83
N ALA A 13 10.05 -20.28 33.76
CA ALA A 13 10.13 -19.03 33.03
C ALA A 13 10.14 -19.34 31.52
N SER A 14 8.97 -19.31 30.88
CA SER A 14 8.85 -19.35 29.44
C SER A 14 9.44 -18.06 28.85
N LEU A 15 10.63 -18.16 28.27
CA LEU A 15 11.23 -17.13 27.42
C LEU A 15 10.38 -16.98 26.15
N ALA A 16 9.32 -16.18 26.22
CA ALA A 16 8.63 -15.69 25.05
C ALA A 16 9.55 -14.69 24.36
N GLY A 17 10.38 -15.17 23.43
CA GLY A 17 11.10 -14.30 22.52
C GLY A 17 10.10 -13.57 21.64
N THR A 18 9.75 -12.34 22.01
CA THR A 18 9.03 -11.44 21.12
C THR A 18 10.01 -11.00 20.03
N SER A 19 10.10 -11.76 18.95
CA SER A 19 10.60 -11.23 17.69
C SER A 19 9.62 -10.14 17.25
N GLY A 20 9.83 -8.92 17.75
CA GLY A 20 9.13 -7.75 17.25
C GLY A 20 9.47 -7.62 15.77
N LEU A 21 8.46 -7.79 14.90
CA LEU A 21 8.55 -7.22 13.56
C LEU A 21 8.77 -5.73 13.79
N GLN A 22 10.00 -5.27 13.55
CA GLN A 22 10.32 -3.85 13.62
C GLN A 22 9.44 -3.17 12.57
N ALA A 23 8.64 -2.19 13.00
CA ALA A 23 8.01 -1.27 12.07
C ALA A 23 9.15 -0.71 11.22
N GLN A 24 9.14 -1.02 9.92
CA GLN A 24 10.19 -0.57 9.03
C GLN A 24 9.97 0.92 8.85
N ASP A 25 10.93 1.74 9.28
CA ASP A 25 10.87 3.18 9.05
C ASP A 25 10.74 3.42 7.55
N ARG A 26 9.62 4.03 7.18
CA ARG A 26 9.26 4.35 5.80
C ARG A 26 9.14 5.85 5.71
N ILE A 27 9.83 6.42 4.74
CA ILE A 27 9.77 7.85 4.47
C ILE A 27 8.92 8.07 3.22
N GLU A 28 8.16 9.16 3.24
CA GLU A 28 7.43 9.61 2.06
C GLU A 28 8.42 10.19 1.05
N ILE A 29 8.39 9.68 -0.18
CA ILE A 29 9.30 10.08 -1.27
C ILE A 29 8.58 10.83 -2.39
N GLY A 30 7.30 11.14 -2.21
CA GLY A 30 6.49 11.88 -3.16
C GLY A 30 5.03 11.41 -3.24
N THR A 31 4.32 11.94 -4.22
CA THR A 31 2.90 11.65 -4.47
C THR A 31 2.72 11.07 -5.86
N LEU A 32 1.97 9.97 -5.97
CA LEU A 32 1.55 9.39 -7.23
C LEU A 32 0.07 9.74 -7.48
N THR A 33 -0.17 10.53 -8.51
CA THR A 33 -1.52 10.90 -8.96
C THR A 33 -1.84 10.16 -10.25
N CYS A 34 -2.93 9.40 -10.26
CA CYS A 34 -3.38 8.65 -11.42
C CYS A 34 -4.79 9.07 -11.85
N GLU A 35 -4.97 9.35 -13.13
CA GLU A 35 -6.27 9.58 -13.74
C GLU A 35 -6.79 8.29 -14.37
N VAL A 36 -8.03 7.92 -14.03
CA VAL A 36 -8.70 6.76 -14.61
C VAL A 36 -9.26 7.14 -15.97
N ALA A 37 -8.84 6.43 -17.03
CA ALA A 37 -9.41 6.61 -18.35
C ALA A 37 -10.95 6.46 -18.30
N GLY A 38 -11.66 7.52 -18.67
CA GLY A 38 -13.13 7.53 -18.65
C GLY A 38 -13.72 6.49 -19.60
N GLY A 39 -14.74 5.77 -19.15
CA GLY A 39 -15.49 4.85 -20.00
C GLY A 39 -16.68 4.23 -19.28
N THR A 40 -17.82 4.16 -19.96
CA THR A 40 -19.06 3.56 -19.44
C THR A 40 -18.94 2.03 -19.48
N GLY A 41 -18.42 1.40 -18.42
CA GLY A 41 -18.31 -0.06 -18.37
C GLY A 41 -18.16 -0.60 -16.96
N PHE A 42 -18.82 -1.73 -16.70
CA PHE A 42 -18.73 -2.51 -15.46
C PHE A 42 -17.29 -3.01 -15.24
N ILE A 43 -16.79 -2.90 -14.00
CA ILE A 43 -15.39 -3.26 -13.66
C ILE A 43 -15.27 -4.67 -13.04
N PHE A 44 -16.31 -5.50 -13.13
CA PHE A 44 -16.13 -6.91 -12.81
C PHE A 44 -15.26 -7.56 -13.90
N GLY A 45 -13.99 -7.84 -13.57
CA GLY A 45 -13.04 -8.55 -14.42
C GLY A 45 -12.38 -7.74 -15.55
N SER A 46 -12.65 -6.44 -15.68
CA SER A 46 -12.07 -5.59 -16.74
C SER A 46 -10.96 -4.69 -16.19
N SER A 47 -9.76 -4.76 -16.77
CA SER A 47 -8.66 -3.86 -16.41
C SER A 47 -8.92 -2.44 -16.93
N LYS A 48 -8.62 -1.41 -16.13
CA LYS A 48 -8.73 0.01 -16.52
C LYS A 48 -7.34 0.62 -16.63
N SER A 49 -7.05 1.23 -17.77
CA SER A 49 -5.81 1.97 -17.99
C SER A 49 -5.81 3.30 -17.23
N LEU A 50 -4.64 3.68 -16.76
CA LEU A 50 -4.37 4.91 -16.03
C LEU A 50 -3.23 5.69 -16.69
N ASP A 51 -3.33 7.00 -16.57
CA ASP A 51 -2.22 7.93 -16.78
C ASP A 51 -1.80 8.46 -15.41
N CYS A 52 -0.55 8.22 -15.02
CA CYS A 52 -0.05 8.58 -13.70
C CYS A 52 1.15 9.51 -13.77
N VAL A 53 1.23 10.43 -12.81
CA VAL A 53 2.37 11.31 -12.57
C VAL A 53 2.87 11.06 -11.15
N PHE A 54 4.16 10.74 -11.03
CA PHE A 54 4.84 10.65 -9.75
C PHE A 54 5.63 11.93 -9.52
N GLU A 55 5.11 12.77 -8.64
CA GLU A 55 5.77 13.98 -8.18
C GLU A 55 6.72 13.61 -7.05
N ARG A 56 8.02 13.62 -7.33
CA ARG A 56 9.03 13.22 -6.36
C ARG A 56 9.20 14.33 -5.32
N ALA A 57 9.42 13.94 -4.06
CA ALA A 57 9.84 14.89 -3.03
C ALA A 57 11.22 15.52 -3.38
N GLU A 58 12.08 14.74 -4.03
CA GLU A 58 13.39 15.16 -4.52
C GLU A 58 13.66 14.56 -5.91
N GLY A 59 14.08 15.41 -6.87
CA GLY A 59 14.37 15.01 -8.24
C GLY A 59 13.26 15.37 -9.24
N PRO A 60 13.38 14.94 -10.50
CA PRO A 60 12.38 15.22 -11.53
C PRO A 60 11.14 14.33 -11.38
N ASP A 61 9.99 14.84 -11.81
CA ASP A 61 8.76 14.06 -11.90
C ASP A 61 8.89 12.92 -12.93
N GLU A 62 8.15 11.85 -12.70
CA GLU A 62 8.14 10.66 -13.56
C GLU A 62 6.71 10.36 -14.06
N ARG A 63 6.59 9.81 -15.27
CA ARG A 63 5.28 9.41 -15.84
C ARG A 63 5.17 7.91 -15.94
N TYR A 64 4.03 7.39 -15.48
CA TYR A 64 3.74 5.97 -15.50
C TYR A 64 2.43 5.71 -16.21
N ARG A 65 2.38 4.61 -16.95
CA ARG A 65 1.13 3.94 -17.35
C ARG A 65 0.73 2.99 -16.25
N GLY A 66 -0.52 3.08 -15.83
CA GLY A 66 -1.08 2.20 -14.82
C GLY A 66 -2.18 1.29 -15.37
N SER A 67 -2.44 0.17 -14.68
CA SER A 67 -3.63 -0.64 -14.89
C SER A 67 -4.22 -1.12 -13.57
N ILE A 68 -5.52 -0.92 -13.37
CA ILE A 68 -6.23 -1.47 -12.23
C ILE A 68 -6.73 -2.85 -12.61
N ASN A 69 -6.20 -3.88 -11.96
CA ASN A 69 -6.54 -5.27 -12.29
C ASN A 69 -7.66 -5.82 -11.40
N LYS A 70 -7.84 -5.23 -10.21
CA LYS A 70 -8.88 -5.63 -9.27
C LYS A 70 -9.37 -4.45 -8.47
N PHE A 71 -10.68 -4.23 -8.52
CA PHE A 71 -11.39 -3.39 -7.55
C PHE A 71 -12.01 -4.26 -6.45
N GLY A 72 -12.16 -3.71 -5.25
CA GLY A 72 -12.94 -4.30 -4.17
C GLY A 72 -14.38 -4.59 -4.60
N ILE A 73 -15.04 -5.50 -3.88
CA ILE A 73 -16.25 -6.23 -4.31
C ILE A 73 -17.46 -5.35 -4.72
N ASP A 74 -17.50 -4.07 -4.37
CA ASP A 74 -18.72 -3.24 -4.51
C ASP A 74 -18.57 -1.93 -5.31
N ILE A 75 -17.55 -1.79 -6.17
CA ILE A 75 -17.45 -0.60 -7.03
C ILE A 75 -18.31 -0.79 -8.29
N GLY A 76 -19.45 -0.10 -8.32
CA GLY A 76 -20.33 0.02 -9.50
C GLY A 76 -19.65 0.72 -10.70
N ALA A 77 -20.43 1.21 -11.67
CA ALA A 77 -19.87 1.91 -12.82
C ALA A 77 -19.02 3.12 -12.38
N THR A 78 -17.69 3.01 -12.47
CA THR A 78 -16.79 4.13 -12.15
C THR A 78 -16.95 5.21 -13.22
N THR A 79 -17.58 6.32 -12.83
CA THR A 79 -17.42 7.60 -13.50
C THR A 79 -15.97 8.05 -13.33
N ARG A 80 -15.44 8.84 -14.28
CA ARG A 80 -14.08 9.41 -14.23
C ARG A 80 -13.63 9.70 -12.79
N GLY A 81 -12.44 9.24 -12.43
CA GLY A 81 -11.93 9.34 -11.06
C GLY A 81 -10.44 9.58 -11.04
N VAL A 82 -9.98 10.25 -10.00
CA VAL A 82 -8.56 10.46 -9.71
C VAL A 82 -8.21 9.62 -8.50
N MET A 83 -7.01 9.03 -8.52
CA MET A 83 -6.44 8.32 -7.39
C MET A 83 -5.16 9.01 -6.97
N VAL A 84 -5.09 9.39 -5.69
CA VAL A 84 -3.91 10.04 -5.12
C VAL A 84 -3.33 9.13 -4.05
N TRP A 85 -2.05 8.82 -4.19
CA TRP A 85 -1.29 7.95 -3.30
C TRP A 85 -0.06 8.67 -2.76
N GLY A 86 0.14 8.62 -1.46
CA GLY A 86 1.44 8.88 -0.86
C GLY A 86 2.36 7.69 -1.15
N VAL A 87 3.58 7.96 -1.59
CA VAL A 87 4.56 6.93 -1.94
C VAL A 87 5.58 6.84 -0.82
N LEU A 88 5.63 5.69 -0.14
CA LEU A 88 6.57 5.46 0.95
C LEU A 88 7.60 4.39 0.59
N ALA A 89 8.85 4.64 0.98
CA ALA A 89 9.99 3.78 0.70
C ALA A 89 10.94 3.66 1.91
N PRO A 90 11.81 2.65 1.96
CA PRO A 90 12.81 2.51 3.02
C PRO A 90 13.94 3.56 2.94
N THR A 91 14.13 4.23 1.79
CA THR A 91 15.20 5.20 1.54
C THR A 91 14.75 6.25 0.52
N SER A 92 15.35 7.45 0.53
CA SER A 92 14.98 8.56 -0.37
C SER A 92 15.72 8.52 -1.70
N ASN A 93 16.95 8.02 -1.70
CA ASN A 93 17.78 7.92 -2.90
C ASN A 93 17.45 6.66 -3.70
N LEU A 94 16.45 6.77 -4.57
CA LEU A 94 16.01 5.69 -5.45
C LEU A 94 16.22 6.09 -6.92
N PRO A 95 16.55 5.11 -7.79
CA PRO A 95 16.66 5.37 -9.22
C PRO A 95 15.30 5.72 -9.84
N ASN A 96 15.31 6.31 -11.02
CA ASN A 96 14.10 6.50 -11.82
C ASN A 96 13.47 5.14 -12.15
N GLY A 97 12.16 5.11 -12.39
CA GLY A 97 11.44 3.89 -12.70
C GLY A 97 11.21 3.00 -11.47
N VAL A 98 11.46 3.50 -10.25
CA VAL A 98 11.34 2.69 -9.03
C VAL A 98 9.93 2.18 -8.78
N LEU A 99 8.91 2.87 -9.32
CA LEU A 99 7.52 2.45 -9.18
C LEU A 99 7.12 1.34 -10.16
N ASN A 100 8.01 0.89 -11.04
CA ASN A 100 7.73 -0.23 -11.94
C ASN A 100 7.39 -1.50 -11.16
N GLY A 101 6.23 -2.08 -11.43
CA GLY A 101 5.84 -3.35 -10.83
C GLY A 101 4.35 -3.50 -10.58
N THR A 102 4.01 -4.59 -9.90
CA THR A 102 2.65 -4.88 -9.44
C THR A 102 2.55 -4.61 -7.94
N TYR A 103 1.47 -3.95 -7.56
CA TYR A 103 1.14 -3.56 -6.20
C TYR A 103 -0.14 -4.28 -5.79
N GLY A 104 -0.07 -5.03 -4.70
CA GLY A 104 -1.22 -5.77 -4.16
C GLY A 104 -1.62 -5.24 -2.79
N GLY A 105 -2.92 -5.28 -2.50
CA GLY A 105 -3.43 -5.01 -1.16
C GLY A 105 -2.85 -6.01 -0.17
N VAL A 106 -2.47 -5.50 1.00
CA VAL A 106 -2.05 -6.30 2.14
C VAL A 106 -3.26 -6.74 2.96
N SER A 107 -3.25 -7.97 3.48
CA SER A 107 -4.26 -8.41 4.45
C SER A 107 -4.13 -7.62 5.76
N GLY A 108 -5.22 -7.51 6.51
CA GLY A 108 -5.27 -6.70 7.73
C GLY A 108 -4.29 -7.13 8.84
N GLU A 109 -3.80 -8.36 8.84
CA GLU A 109 -2.78 -8.83 9.78
C GLU A 109 -1.36 -8.36 9.38
N ALA A 110 -1.10 -8.23 8.08
CA ALA A 110 0.19 -7.78 7.56
C ALA A 110 0.38 -6.26 7.70
N THR A 111 -0.71 -5.48 7.64
CA THR A 111 -0.68 -4.02 7.79
C THR A 111 -0.18 -3.59 9.18
N VAL A 112 -0.64 -4.28 10.23
CA VAL A 112 -0.24 -4.02 11.62
C VAL A 112 1.26 -4.28 11.84
N GLY A 113 1.81 -5.34 11.23
CA GLY A 113 3.22 -5.69 11.35
C GLY A 113 4.16 -4.80 10.52
N LEU A 114 3.66 -4.12 9.49
CA LEU A 114 4.45 -3.29 8.57
C LEU A 114 4.25 -1.79 8.79
N GLY A 115 3.33 -1.39 9.67
CA GLY A 115 3.01 0.01 9.95
C GLY A 115 2.35 0.74 8.77
N VAL A 116 1.64 0.00 7.89
CA VAL A 116 0.99 0.58 6.70
C VAL A 116 -0.53 0.61 6.88
N GLY A 117 -1.21 1.56 6.25
CA GLY A 117 -2.67 1.69 6.35
C GLY A 117 -3.45 0.48 5.81
N ALA A 118 -4.69 0.29 6.28
CA ALA A 118 -5.56 -0.85 5.94
C ALA A 118 -5.95 -0.97 4.44
N ASN A 119 -5.66 0.05 3.63
CA ASN A 119 -5.92 0.10 2.18
C ASN A 119 -4.64 0.38 1.39
N ALA A 120 -3.47 0.19 2.01
CA ALA A 120 -2.20 0.39 1.33
C ALA A 120 -1.92 -0.74 0.34
N LEU A 121 -1.26 -0.40 -0.77
CA LEU A 121 -0.76 -1.38 -1.71
C LEU A 121 0.75 -1.49 -1.58
N ILE A 122 1.29 -2.71 -1.61
CA ILE A 122 2.74 -2.95 -1.52
C ILE A 122 3.22 -3.58 -2.82
N GLY A 123 4.32 -3.05 -3.36
CA GLY A 123 4.81 -3.48 -4.66
C GLY A 123 6.11 -2.79 -5.09
N GLY A 124 6.22 -2.57 -6.40
CA GLY A 124 7.45 -2.18 -7.06
C GLY A 124 8.39 -3.36 -7.29
N SER A 125 9.51 -3.09 -7.96
CA SER A 125 10.49 -4.11 -8.39
C SER A 125 11.05 -4.96 -7.25
N SER A 126 11.20 -4.37 -6.06
CA SER A 126 11.73 -5.01 -4.85
C SER A 126 10.67 -5.26 -3.77
N ARG A 127 9.37 -5.07 -4.06
CA ARG A 127 8.27 -5.15 -3.07
C ARG A 127 8.49 -4.30 -1.81
N SER A 128 9.23 -3.20 -1.94
CA SER A 128 9.60 -2.32 -0.83
C SER A 128 8.81 -1.02 -0.82
N ILE A 129 8.07 -0.71 -1.90
CA ILE A 129 7.31 0.53 -2.03
C ILE A 129 5.89 0.33 -1.54
N VAL A 130 5.39 1.30 -0.80
CA VAL A 130 4.02 1.36 -0.29
C VAL A 130 3.30 2.52 -0.95
N LEU A 131 2.12 2.26 -1.49
CA LEU A 131 1.18 3.26 -1.95
C LEU A 131 0.10 3.39 -0.90
N GLN A 132 0.05 4.53 -0.22
CA GLN A 132 -0.95 4.82 0.80
C GLN A 132 -2.00 5.79 0.25
N PRO A 133 -3.29 5.43 0.23
CA PRO A 133 -4.32 6.29 -0.34
C PRO A 133 -4.45 7.56 0.49
N LEU A 134 -4.34 8.73 -0.16
CA LEU A 134 -4.53 10.02 0.51
C LEU A 134 -6.00 10.46 0.39
N SER A 135 -6.61 10.91 1.47
CA SER A 135 -7.96 11.48 1.39
C SER A 135 -7.89 12.84 0.70
N VAL A 136 -8.34 12.93 -0.56
CA VAL A 136 -8.54 14.21 -1.24
C VAL A 136 -10.01 14.59 -1.18
N SER A 137 -10.29 15.73 -0.55
CA SER A 137 -11.61 16.34 -0.51
C SER A 137 -11.63 17.51 -1.49
N GLY A 138 -12.13 17.27 -2.71
CA GLY A 138 -12.17 18.30 -3.76
C GLY A 138 -13.03 17.88 -4.93
N GLN A 139 -13.80 18.83 -5.44
CA GLN A 139 -14.84 18.71 -6.47
C GLN A 139 -14.44 17.82 -7.67
N GLU A 140 -15.37 16.95 -8.10
CA GLU A 140 -15.22 15.91 -9.14
C GLU A 140 -14.37 14.68 -8.73
N GLY A 141 -14.95 13.80 -7.90
CA GLY A 141 -14.53 12.40 -7.79
C GLY A 141 -14.11 11.97 -6.40
N LEU A 142 -14.86 11.03 -5.82
CA LEU A 142 -14.41 10.22 -4.69
C LEU A 142 -13.01 9.67 -5.00
N ASN A 143 -12.00 9.86 -4.13
CA ASN A 143 -10.75 9.14 -4.30
C ASN A 143 -11.05 7.64 -4.23
N ILE A 144 -10.98 6.96 -5.38
CA ILE A 144 -11.32 5.54 -5.47
C ILE A 144 -10.14 4.63 -5.14
N ALA A 145 -8.98 5.18 -4.76
CA ALA A 145 -7.80 4.43 -4.35
C ALA A 145 -8.12 3.40 -3.25
N VAL A 146 -9.02 3.76 -2.32
CA VAL A 146 -9.49 2.86 -1.25
C VAL A 146 -10.15 1.57 -1.74
N GLY A 147 -10.64 1.57 -2.97
CA GLY A 147 -11.25 0.41 -3.60
C GLY A 147 -10.35 -0.35 -4.55
N VAL A 148 -9.09 0.07 -4.72
CA VAL A 148 -8.12 -0.66 -5.56
C VAL A 148 -7.49 -1.77 -4.74
N ALA A 149 -7.54 -3.00 -5.25
CA ALA A 149 -6.91 -4.16 -4.63
C ALA A 149 -5.62 -4.59 -5.35
N GLU A 150 -5.50 -4.28 -6.66
CA GLU A 150 -4.28 -4.51 -7.42
C GLU A 150 -4.07 -3.42 -8.48
N LEU A 151 -2.86 -2.85 -8.47
CA LEU A 151 -2.40 -1.84 -9.41
C LEU A 151 -1.08 -2.29 -10.05
N ARG A 152 -0.95 -2.18 -11.37
CA ARG A 152 0.32 -2.34 -12.05
C ARG A 152 0.77 -1.00 -12.62
N LEU A 153 2.06 -0.68 -12.48
CA LEU A 153 2.69 0.51 -13.01
C LEU A 153 3.82 0.13 -13.96
N THR A 154 3.95 0.88 -15.05
CA THR A 154 5.04 0.75 -16.03
C THR A 154 5.48 2.14 -16.47
N ASP A 155 6.77 2.39 -16.41
CA ASP A 155 7.40 3.64 -16.83
C ASP A 155 7.10 3.91 -18.31
N SER A 156 6.91 5.19 -18.64
CA SER A 156 6.55 5.64 -19.98
C SER A 156 7.75 6.15 -20.78
N TYR A 157 8.98 6.01 -20.26
CA TYR A 157 10.23 6.51 -20.84
C TYR A 157 11.24 5.41 -21.17
#